data_AF-A0A959J9F0-F1
#
_entry.id   AF-A0A959J9F0-F1
#
_cell.length_a   1.000
_cell.length_b   1.000
_cell.length_c   1.000
_cell.angle_alpha   90.00
_cell.angle_beta   90.00
_cell.angle_gamma   90.00
#
_symmetry.space_group_name_H-M   'P 1'
#
loop_
_entity.id
_entity.type
_entity.pdbx_description
1 polymer ?
#
loop_
_entity_poly.entity_id
_entity_poly.type
_entity_poly.pdbx_seq_one_letter_code
_entity_poly.pdbx_strand_id
1 'polypeptide(L)'
;MNCSLNNTSVCPIIQDVLTPGCNTFGGGSSVTGMYSLDIATCNAINATDVIGVDIIPATDFSALCPSTGTAITDGIVTVSYEICLVYTYDQDIPPACTNTISLNCNDGNSCTINDVEVVDACDNSIICIPCQGTPLDCLTGPATTQSCDDGDACTINDEQVVLDCDGSICVPCQGTPVDCANGTTSIQPCDDGNSCTINDVQVMLDCDGSICEPCKGTPLDCSTGPTTTQACDDGNPNTINDMETVLDCDGSICIPCQGTLGDCTTGPTTTQACDDSDPCTIN
;
A
#
# COMPACT_ATOMS: atom_id res chain seq x y z
N MET A 1 -22.67 -0.54 -93.64
CA MET A 1 -23.19 -1.26 -94.82
C MET A 1 -22.04 -2.03 -95.46
N ASN A 2 -22.27 -3.33 -95.64
CA ASN A 2 -21.47 -4.45 -96.15
C ASN A 2 -20.23 -4.14 -97.04
N CYS A 3 -19.03 -4.38 -96.50
CA CYS A 3 -17.84 -4.76 -97.28
C CYS A 3 -17.56 -6.23 -96.94
N SER A 4 -17.61 -7.12 -97.94
CA SER A 4 -17.32 -8.55 -97.76
C SER A 4 -15.82 -8.73 -97.52
N LEU A 5 -15.43 -9.40 -96.43
CA LEU A 5 -14.04 -9.77 -96.17
C LEU A 5 -13.63 -10.90 -97.11
N ASN A 6 -13.16 -10.55 -98.31
CA ASN A 6 -12.43 -11.46 -99.17
C ASN A 6 -11.04 -10.88 -99.50
N ASN A 7 -10.14 -11.77 -99.91
CA ASN A 7 -8.72 -11.52 -100.16
C ASN A 7 -8.42 -10.59 -101.36
N THR A 8 -9.45 -9.95 -101.93
CA THR A 8 -9.33 -9.04 -103.08
C THR A 8 -10.13 -7.75 -102.94
N SER A 9 -10.72 -7.45 -101.77
CA SER A 9 -11.31 -6.13 -101.49
C SER A 9 -10.89 -5.59 -100.13
N VAL A 10 -9.91 -4.68 -100.15
CA VAL A 10 -9.56 -3.81 -99.02
C VAL A 10 -10.51 -2.61 -99.06
N CYS A 11 -11.30 -2.44 -98.01
CA CYS A 11 -12.14 -1.25 -97.86
C CYS A 11 -11.21 -0.07 -97.48
N PRO A 12 -11.26 1.09 -98.18
CA PRO A 12 -10.31 2.18 -97.95
C PRO A 12 -10.54 2.84 -96.59
N ILE A 13 -9.51 2.81 -95.74
CA ILE A 13 -9.44 3.50 -94.45
C ILE A 13 -8.88 4.91 -94.70
N ILE A 14 -9.52 5.94 -94.16
CA ILE A 14 -9.24 7.36 -94.53
C ILE A 14 -8.68 8.18 -93.35
N GLN A 15 -8.35 7.60 -92.17
CA GLN A 15 -7.77 8.32 -91.03
C GLN A 15 -7.29 7.40 -89.92
N ASP A 16 -6.18 7.75 -89.26
CA ASP A 16 -5.66 7.25 -87.99
C ASP A 16 -5.08 8.45 -87.19
N VAL A 17 -5.28 8.53 -85.87
CA VAL A 17 -4.81 9.64 -85.00
C VAL A 17 -4.07 9.08 -83.78
N LEU A 18 -2.79 9.45 -83.59
CA LEU A 18 -2.03 9.14 -82.37
C LEU A 18 -2.18 10.28 -81.36
N THR A 19 -2.85 10.03 -80.22
CA THR A 19 -3.01 11.05 -79.15
C THR A 19 -2.38 10.59 -77.83
N PRO A 20 -1.20 11.09 -77.46
CA PRO A 20 -0.76 11.05 -76.07
C PRO A 20 -1.46 12.18 -75.29
N GLY A 21 -2.20 11.86 -74.22
CA GLY A 21 -2.82 12.89 -73.39
C GLY A 21 -3.45 12.33 -72.12
N CYS A 22 -3.62 13.18 -71.12
CA CYS A 22 -4.25 12.82 -69.85
C CYS A 22 -5.71 13.25 -69.86
N ASN A 23 -6.59 12.27 -70.03
CA ASN A 23 -8.06 12.42 -70.02
C ASN A 23 -8.66 13.35 -71.10
N THR A 24 -7.85 13.99 -71.94
CA THR A 24 -8.30 14.71 -73.15
C THR A 24 -7.93 13.91 -74.40
N PHE A 25 -8.81 12.98 -74.77
CA PHE A 25 -8.82 12.40 -76.11
C PHE A 25 -9.29 13.47 -77.10
N GLY A 26 -8.60 13.67 -78.23
CA GLY A 26 -9.08 14.54 -79.31
C GLY A 26 -8.13 15.62 -79.84
N GLY A 27 -6.82 15.50 -79.65
CA GLY A 27 -5.83 16.46 -80.20
C GLY A 27 -4.70 15.85 -81.03
N GLY A 28 -4.76 14.56 -81.37
CA GLY A 28 -3.61 13.84 -81.91
C GLY A 28 -3.11 14.34 -83.27
N SER A 29 -1.88 13.95 -83.60
CA SER A 29 -1.17 14.38 -84.80
C SER A 29 -1.40 13.41 -85.96
N SER A 30 -1.51 13.94 -87.18
CA SER A 30 -1.63 13.16 -88.42
C SER A 30 -0.30 12.92 -89.15
N VAL A 31 0.81 13.35 -88.56
CA VAL A 31 2.15 13.17 -89.13
C VAL A 31 2.79 11.93 -88.49
N THR A 32 3.43 11.07 -89.27
CA THR A 32 4.24 9.97 -88.71
C THR A 32 5.46 10.54 -87.99
N GLY A 33 5.73 10.10 -86.77
CA GLY A 33 6.87 10.57 -85.99
C GLY A 33 7.00 9.86 -84.65
N MET A 34 8.05 10.21 -83.92
CA MET A 34 8.24 9.80 -82.54
C MET A 34 7.50 10.78 -81.63
N TYR A 35 6.67 10.26 -80.72
CA TYR A 35 5.93 11.03 -79.74
C TYR A 35 6.34 10.60 -78.34
N SER A 36 6.50 11.57 -77.42
CA SER A 36 6.72 11.32 -76.01
C SER A 36 5.69 12.10 -75.18
N LEU A 37 5.26 11.50 -74.07
CA LEU A 37 4.39 12.13 -73.09
C LEU A 37 5.01 11.96 -71.71
N ASP A 38 5.24 13.06 -71.02
CA ASP A 38 5.61 13.04 -69.61
C ASP A 38 4.35 13.03 -68.75
N ILE A 39 4.04 11.85 -68.22
CA ILE A 39 2.84 11.60 -67.43
C ILE A 39 2.94 12.24 -66.03
N ALA A 40 4.13 12.67 -65.58
CA ALA A 40 4.29 13.38 -64.30
C ALA A 40 3.59 14.76 -64.29
N THR A 41 3.31 15.31 -65.46
CA THR A 41 2.56 16.57 -65.61
C THR A 41 1.04 16.38 -65.62
N CYS A 42 0.59 15.13 -65.58
CA CYS A 42 -0.81 14.78 -65.44
C CYS A 42 -1.19 14.75 -63.96
N ASN A 43 -2.41 15.19 -63.66
CA ASN A 43 -2.96 15.07 -62.30
C ASN A 43 -2.81 13.63 -61.76
N ALA A 44 -2.89 13.48 -60.43
CA ALA A 44 -2.67 12.22 -59.71
C ALA A 44 -3.16 10.97 -60.47
N ILE A 45 -2.22 10.12 -60.86
CA ILE A 45 -2.44 8.85 -61.55
C ILE A 45 -2.80 7.79 -60.52
N ASN A 46 -3.85 7.01 -60.77
CA ASN A 46 -4.27 5.89 -59.92
C ASN A 46 -3.82 4.54 -60.48
N ALA A 47 -3.72 3.53 -59.62
CA ALA A 47 -3.35 2.16 -60.01
C ALA A 47 -4.34 1.48 -60.98
N THR A 48 -5.50 2.10 -61.22
CA THR A 48 -6.53 1.63 -62.16
C THR A 48 -6.54 2.40 -63.49
N ASP A 49 -5.67 3.39 -63.64
CA ASP A 49 -5.63 4.21 -64.86
C ASP A 49 -4.97 3.43 -66.01
N VAL A 50 -5.51 3.59 -67.22
CA VAL A 50 -5.04 2.90 -68.42
C VAL A 50 -4.13 3.83 -69.23
N ILE A 51 -2.88 3.43 -69.42
CA ILE A 51 -1.97 4.07 -70.38
C ILE A 51 -2.14 3.33 -71.70
N GLY A 52 -2.62 4.04 -72.72
CA GLY A 52 -2.86 3.47 -74.04
C GLY A 52 -2.40 4.41 -75.15
N VAL A 53 -2.03 3.83 -76.28
CA VAL A 53 -1.92 4.54 -77.56
C VAL A 53 -3.15 4.15 -78.35
N ASP A 54 -4.02 5.12 -78.62
CA ASP A 54 -5.19 4.89 -79.46
C ASP A 54 -4.85 5.18 -80.92
N ILE A 55 -5.41 4.37 -81.82
CA ILE A 55 -5.33 4.52 -83.28
C ILE A 55 -6.77 4.42 -83.77
N ILE A 56 -7.36 5.56 -84.13
CA ILE A 56 -8.77 5.63 -84.49
C ILE A 56 -8.94 5.61 -86.02
N PRO A 57 -9.56 4.55 -86.60
CA PRO A 57 -9.86 4.51 -88.03
C PRO A 57 -10.91 5.56 -88.43
N ALA A 58 -10.77 6.21 -89.59
CA ALA A 58 -11.66 7.27 -90.12
C ALA A 58 -13.17 7.03 -90.10
N THR A 59 -13.61 5.79 -90.02
CA THR A 59 -15.04 5.47 -90.06
C THR A 59 -15.72 5.61 -88.70
N ASP A 60 -14.95 5.78 -87.62
CA ASP A 60 -15.50 5.96 -86.28
C ASP A 60 -15.64 7.45 -85.96
N PHE A 61 -16.81 8.01 -86.28
CA PHE A 61 -17.16 9.36 -85.87
C PHE A 61 -17.83 9.32 -84.50
N SER A 62 -17.07 9.63 -83.44
CA SER A 62 -17.62 9.86 -82.11
C SER A 62 -17.91 11.36 -81.92
N ALA A 63 -19.15 11.70 -81.53
CA ALA A 63 -19.53 13.09 -81.23
C ALA A 63 -18.76 13.69 -80.04
N LEU A 64 -18.06 12.86 -79.25
CA LEU A 64 -17.20 13.27 -78.14
C LEU A 64 -15.75 13.54 -78.56
N CYS A 65 -15.36 13.24 -79.80
CA CYS A 65 -14.00 13.43 -80.32
C CYS A 65 -14.04 14.03 -81.74
N PRO A 66 -14.22 15.35 -81.89
CA PRO A 66 -14.30 16.00 -83.20
C PRO A 66 -12.93 16.00 -83.91
N SER A 67 -12.83 15.39 -85.09
CA SER A 67 -11.59 15.36 -85.88
C SER A 67 -11.45 16.61 -86.76
N THR A 68 -10.30 17.29 -86.68
CA THR A 68 -9.98 18.47 -87.49
C THR A 68 -8.69 18.26 -88.29
N GLY A 69 -8.81 17.68 -89.49
CA GLY A 69 -7.85 17.92 -90.59
C GLY A 69 -6.78 16.85 -90.88
N THR A 70 -6.77 16.45 -92.16
CA THR A 70 -5.77 15.72 -92.99
C THR A 70 -5.10 14.49 -92.39
N ALA A 71 -5.47 13.32 -92.91
CA ALA A 71 -5.00 11.98 -92.55
C ALA A 71 -3.83 11.45 -93.41
N ILE A 72 -3.17 10.39 -92.96
CA ILE A 72 -2.27 9.55 -93.77
C ILE A 72 -3.14 8.70 -94.70
N THR A 73 -2.97 8.87 -96.02
CA THR A 73 -3.93 8.37 -97.02
C THR A 73 -3.61 7.00 -97.64
N ASP A 74 -2.47 6.38 -97.32
CA ASP A 74 -2.08 5.03 -97.79
C ASP A 74 -0.87 4.47 -96.99
N GLY A 75 -0.75 3.14 -96.84
CA GLY A 75 0.41 2.45 -96.24
C GLY A 75 0.12 1.46 -95.09
N ILE A 76 1.14 0.67 -94.69
CA ILE A 76 1.11 -0.13 -93.47
C ILE A 76 1.57 0.77 -92.31
N VAL A 77 0.73 0.95 -91.30
CA VAL A 77 1.12 1.60 -90.04
C VAL A 77 1.63 0.53 -89.08
N THR A 78 2.91 0.59 -88.76
CA THR A 78 3.50 -0.23 -87.69
C THR A 78 3.71 0.65 -86.47
N VAL A 79 3.04 0.33 -85.36
CA VAL A 79 3.26 1.00 -84.08
C VAL A 79 4.18 0.13 -83.23
N SER A 80 5.35 0.70 -82.91
CA SER A 80 6.23 0.18 -81.87
C SER A 80 6.21 1.18 -80.73
N TYR A 81 5.88 0.73 -79.53
CA TYR A 81 5.89 1.57 -78.33
C TYR A 81 6.62 0.86 -77.20
N GLU A 82 7.23 1.64 -76.32
CA GLU A 82 7.88 1.18 -75.10
C GLU A 82 7.33 2.00 -73.94
N ILE A 83 6.78 1.32 -72.92
CA ILE A 83 6.28 1.97 -71.70
C ILE A 83 7.31 1.71 -70.61
N CYS A 84 8.04 2.75 -70.21
CA CYS A 84 8.96 2.70 -69.08
C CYS A 84 8.27 3.25 -67.83
N LEU A 85 7.88 2.35 -66.91
CA LEU A 85 7.37 2.72 -65.60
C LEU A 85 8.51 2.63 -64.58
N VAL A 86 8.89 3.76 -63.99
CA VAL A 86 9.76 3.79 -62.81
C VAL A 86 8.87 3.98 -61.60
N TYR A 87 8.59 2.90 -60.86
CA TYR A 87 7.95 2.99 -59.56
C TYR A 87 9.01 2.96 -58.46
N THR A 88 9.00 3.96 -57.60
CA THR A 88 9.71 3.93 -56.31
C THR A 88 8.71 3.49 -55.26
N TYR A 89 8.84 2.26 -54.75
CA TYR A 89 8.08 1.82 -53.59
C TYR A 89 8.85 2.24 -52.36
N ASP A 90 8.27 3.12 -51.55
CA ASP A 90 8.77 3.39 -50.20
C ASP A 90 8.31 2.23 -49.30
N GLN A 91 9.09 1.15 -49.26
CA GLN A 91 8.87 0.01 -48.35
C GLN A 91 9.65 0.17 -47.03
N ASP A 92 10.29 1.30 -46.77
CA ASP A 92 11.44 1.28 -45.85
C ASP A 92 11.11 1.49 -44.36
N ILE A 93 9.84 1.63 -43.96
CA ILE A 93 9.51 1.67 -42.53
C ILE A 93 8.19 0.91 -42.25
N PRO A 94 8.24 -0.27 -41.60
CA PRO A 94 7.05 -0.91 -41.02
C PRO A 94 6.28 0.11 -40.17
N PRO A 95 4.93 0.04 -40.08
CA PRO A 95 4.19 0.95 -39.21
C PRO A 95 4.75 0.93 -37.79
N ALA A 96 4.91 2.11 -37.19
CA ALA A 96 5.44 2.24 -35.84
C ALA A 96 4.72 1.31 -34.85
N CYS A 97 5.49 0.71 -33.94
CA CYS A 97 5.02 -0.17 -32.87
C CYS A 97 4.43 -1.50 -33.34
N THR A 98 4.71 -1.92 -34.58
CA THR A 98 4.40 -3.28 -35.05
C THR A 98 5.42 -4.30 -34.58
N ASN A 99 6.69 -3.91 -34.54
CA ASN A 99 7.76 -4.67 -33.92
C ASN A 99 8.35 -3.82 -32.79
N THR A 100 8.33 -4.35 -31.57
CA THR A 100 8.77 -3.61 -30.40
C THR A 100 9.86 -4.33 -29.62
N ILE A 101 10.71 -3.57 -28.96
CA ILE A 101 11.66 -4.06 -27.97
C ILE A 101 11.42 -3.35 -26.63
N SER A 102 11.80 -4.00 -25.52
CA SER A 102 11.76 -3.41 -24.19
C SER A 102 13.14 -2.91 -23.82
N LEU A 103 13.23 -1.65 -23.38
CA LEU A 103 14.45 -1.05 -22.87
C LEU A 103 14.25 -0.66 -21.41
N ASN A 104 15.31 -0.78 -20.62
CA ASN A 104 15.30 -0.25 -19.25
C ASN A 104 15.31 1.28 -19.32
N CYS A 105 14.51 1.90 -18.47
CA CYS A 105 14.42 3.34 -18.35
C CYS A 105 14.33 3.72 -16.86
N ASN A 106 14.03 4.98 -16.56
CA ASN A 106 13.72 5.45 -15.21
C ASN A 106 12.54 6.40 -15.33
N ASP A 107 11.38 6.04 -14.76
CA ASP A 107 10.16 6.84 -14.86
C ASP A 107 10.12 8.01 -13.85
N GLY A 108 11.18 8.15 -13.05
CA GLY A 108 11.35 9.16 -12.02
C GLY A 108 10.58 8.86 -10.74
N ASN A 109 9.87 7.74 -10.66
CA ASN A 109 9.10 7.34 -9.49
C ASN A 109 9.91 6.38 -8.63
N SER A 110 10.24 6.81 -7.40
CA SER A 110 10.93 5.94 -6.43
C SER A 110 10.09 4.76 -5.93
N CYS A 111 8.78 4.78 -6.16
CA CYS A 111 7.85 3.71 -5.78
C CYS A 111 7.61 2.67 -6.87
N THR A 112 8.43 2.63 -7.91
CA THR A 112 8.38 1.59 -8.94
C THR A 112 9.74 0.89 -9.04
N ILE A 113 9.70 -0.37 -9.44
CA ILE A 113 10.88 -1.17 -9.76
C ILE A 113 10.78 -1.73 -11.17
N ASN A 114 11.93 -2.04 -11.75
CA ASN A 114 12.03 -2.61 -13.09
C ASN A 114 11.35 -1.73 -14.15
N ASP A 115 11.63 -0.43 -14.10
CA ASP A 115 11.12 0.55 -15.06
C ASP A 115 11.57 0.17 -16.48
N VAL A 116 10.59 -0.02 -17.35
CA VAL A 116 10.80 -0.32 -18.75
C VAL A 116 9.93 0.55 -19.64
N GLU A 117 10.49 0.91 -20.79
CA GLU A 117 9.76 1.51 -21.89
C GLU A 117 9.75 0.54 -23.06
N VAL A 118 8.66 0.58 -23.83
CA VAL A 118 8.55 -0.22 -25.05
C VAL A 118 8.67 0.73 -26.22
N VAL A 119 9.66 0.50 -27.06
CA VAL A 119 9.97 1.33 -28.24
C VAL A 119 9.86 0.51 -29.51
N ASP A 120 9.71 1.21 -30.64
CA ASP A 120 9.81 0.57 -31.94
C ASP A 120 11.21 -0.04 -32.14
N ALA A 121 11.26 -1.25 -32.68
CA ALA A 121 12.51 -1.98 -32.85
C ALA A 121 13.43 -1.40 -33.95
N CYS A 122 12.87 -0.65 -34.90
CA CYS A 122 13.60 -0.02 -36.00
C CYS A 122 13.99 1.43 -35.69
N ASP A 123 13.20 2.13 -34.87
CA ASP A 123 13.49 3.49 -34.38
C ASP A 123 13.13 3.65 -32.90
N ASN A 124 14.14 3.51 -32.04
CA ASN A 124 13.97 3.61 -30.59
C ASN A 124 13.53 5.00 -30.11
N SER A 125 13.51 6.03 -30.96
CA SER A 125 12.94 7.34 -30.60
C SER A 125 11.41 7.35 -30.57
N ILE A 126 10.79 6.33 -31.17
CA ILE A 126 9.34 6.14 -31.15
C ILE A 126 8.96 5.30 -29.93
N ILE A 127 8.42 5.98 -28.91
CA ILE A 127 7.92 5.33 -27.70
C ILE A 127 6.51 4.81 -27.94
N CYS A 128 6.34 3.49 -27.79
CA CYS A 128 5.07 2.77 -27.93
C CYS A 128 4.34 2.65 -26.60
N ILE A 129 5.09 2.38 -25.52
CA ILE A 129 4.60 2.41 -24.15
C ILE A 129 5.59 3.26 -23.34
N PRO A 130 5.14 4.37 -22.72
CA PRO A 130 5.98 5.20 -21.88
C PRO A 130 6.65 4.40 -20.76
N CYS A 131 7.82 4.87 -20.34
CA CYS A 131 8.53 4.34 -19.20
C CYS A 131 7.63 4.25 -17.97
N GLN A 132 7.43 3.03 -17.47
CA GLN A 132 6.70 2.73 -16.24
C GLN A 132 7.31 1.49 -15.60
N GLY A 133 7.37 1.46 -14.26
CA GLY A 133 7.75 0.25 -13.53
C GLY A 133 6.59 -0.49 -12.87
N THR A 134 6.96 -1.53 -12.13
CA THR A 134 6.04 -2.28 -11.26
C THR A 134 5.92 -1.57 -9.92
N PRO A 135 4.72 -1.22 -9.44
CA PRO A 135 4.55 -0.55 -8.15
C PRO A 135 5.09 -1.37 -6.99
N LEU A 136 5.80 -0.71 -6.09
CA LEU A 136 6.18 -1.24 -4.79
C LEU A 136 5.02 -1.06 -3.81
N ASP A 137 4.90 -2.04 -2.91
CA ASP A 137 3.95 -2.02 -1.80
C ASP A 137 4.65 -2.48 -0.50
N CYS A 138 3.90 -2.59 0.58
CA CYS A 138 4.41 -3.04 1.87
C CYS A 138 4.92 -4.48 1.93
N LEU A 139 4.70 -5.29 0.88
CA LEU A 139 5.18 -6.67 0.81
C LEU A 139 6.45 -6.78 -0.05
N THR A 140 6.60 -5.89 -1.02
CA THR A 140 7.63 -5.95 -2.06
C THR A 140 8.66 -4.83 -1.96
N GLY A 141 8.29 -3.70 -1.35
CA GLY A 141 9.13 -2.51 -1.21
C GLY A 141 9.98 -2.51 0.06
N PRO A 142 11.10 -1.78 0.04
CA PRO A 142 11.87 -1.51 1.24
C PRO A 142 11.05 -0.61 2.18
N ALA A 143 11.08 -0.96 3.46
CA ALA A 143 10.37 -0.24 4.50
C ALA A 143 11.26 -0.08 5.73
N THR A 144 11.07 1.01 6.45
CA THR A 144 11.84 1.36 7.64
C THR A 144 10.95 1.27 8.88
N THR A 145 11.48 0.64 9.93
CA THR A 145 10.89 0.71 11.28
C THR A 145 11.34 2.00 11.96
N GLN A 146 10.41 2.75 12.51
CA GLN A 146 10.68 3.98 13.25
C GLN A 146 9.83 4.07 14.51
N SER A 147 10.36 4.74 15.53
CA SER A 147 9.61 5.08 16.74
C SER A 147 8.41 5.98 16.42
N CYS A 148 7.32 5.76 17.13
CA CYS A 148 6.11 6.58 17.06
C CYS A 148 5.48 6.67 18.47
N ASP A 149 4.26 7.18 18.57
CA ASP A 149 3.45 7.24 19.80
C ASP A 149 2.06 6.75 19.41
N ASP A 150 1.64 5.60 19.95
CA ASP A 150 0.34 4.99 19.62
C ASP A 150 -0.82 5.59 20.46
N GLY A 151 -0.50 6.47 21.41
CA GLY A 151 -1.43 7.13 22.30
C GLY A 151 -1.92 6.28 23.46
N ASP A 152 -1.45 5.04 23.61
CA ASP A 152 -1.73 4.18 24.76
C ASP A 152 -0.61 4.34 25.82
N ALA A 153 -0.98 4.86 26.99
CA ALA A 153 -0.01 5.01 28.08
C ALA A 153 0.48 3.66 28.63
N CYS A 154 -0.24 2.55 28.33
CA CYS A 154 0.08 1.20 28.77
C CYS A 154 0.87 0.38 27.74
N THR A 155 1.44 1.03 26.73
CA THR A 155 2.40 0.42 25.80
C THR A 155 3.79 1.05 25.96
N ILE A 156 4.81 0.30 25.59
CA ILE A 156 6.19 0.79 25.49
C ILE A 156 6.81 0.38 24.16
N ASN A 157 7.83 1.12 23.74
CA ASN A 157 8.56 0.89 22.49
C ASN A 157 7.63 0.90 21.27
N ASP A 158 6.82 1.93 21.17
CA ASP A 158 5.88 2.11 20.07
C ASP A 158 6.64 2.30 18.76
N GLU A 159 6.38 1.40 17.83
CA GLU A 159 7.03 1.39 16.52
C GLU A 159 6.00 1.26 15.41
N GLN A 160 6.31 1.85 14.27
CA GLN A 160 5.57 1.69 13.02
C GLN A 160 6.53 1.32 11.91
N VAL A 161 6.01 0.66 10.88
CA VAL A 161 6.77 0.34 9.65
C VAL A 161 6.23 1.19 8.53
N VAL A 162 7.12 1.94 7.88
CA VAL A 162 6.78 2.92 6.84
C VAL A 162 7.44 2.53 5.53
N LEU A 163 6.67 2.53 4.43
CA LEU A 163 7.19 2.31 3.09
C LEU A 163 8.10 3.47 2.69
N ASP A 164 9.36 3.17 2.35
CA ASP A 164 10.41 4.19 2.18
C ASP A 164 10.13 5.16 1.03
N CYS A 165 9.37 4.70 0.03
CA CYS A 165 9.23 5.41 -1.24
C CYS A 165 8.15 6.52 -1.21
N ASP A 166 7.09 6.37 -0.41
CA ASP A 166 5.96 7.32 -0.32
C ASP A 166 5.53 7.67 1.11
N GLY A 167 6.08 7.01 2.12
CA GLY A 167 5.70 7.22 3.52
C GLY A 167 4.41 6.49 3.94
N SER A 168 3.88 5.58 3.13
CA SER A 168 2.70 4.78 3.49
C SER A 168 2.97 3.90 4.71
N ILE A 169 1.98 3.78 5.61
CA ILE A 169 2.11 2.96 6.82
C ILE A 169 1.83 1.49 6.49
N CYS A 170 2.85 0.65 6.61
CA CYS A 170 2.77 -0.79 6.39
C CYS A 170 2.34 -1.56 7.64
N VAL A 171 2.85 -1.15 8.79
CA VAL A 171 2.42 -1.64 10.10
C VAL A 171 2.09 -0.39 10.93
N PRO A 172 0.84 -0.27 11.44
CA PRO A 172 0.45 0.88 12.24
C PRO A 172 1.29 0.99 13.50
N CYS A 173 1.38 2.21 14.02
CA CYS A 173 2.03 2.46 15.30
C CYS A 173 1.36 1.62 16.39
N GLN A 174 2.14 0.77 17.04
CA GLN A 174 1.74 0.07 18.26
C GLN A 174 2.98 -0.27 19.08
N GLY A 175 2.84 -0.23 20.40
CA GLY A 175 3.85 -0.71 21.32
C GLY A 175 3.57 -2.09 21.90
N THR A 176 4.44 -2.47 22.83
CA THR A 176 4.32 -3.69 23.63
C THR A 176 3.56 -3.37 24.91
N PRO A 177 2.46 -4.07 25.24
CA PRO A 177 1.73 -3.85 26.48
C PRO A 177 2.61 -4.04 27.72
N VAL A 178 2.45 -3.16 28.70
CA VAL A 178 3.05 -3.31 30.03
C VAL A 178 2.04 -3.78 31.06
N ASP A 179 2.55 -4.44 32.08
CA ASP A 179 1.82 -4.89 33.26
C ASP A 179 2.60 -4.53 34.53
N CYS A 180 2.16 -5.04 35.67
CA CYS A 180 2.80 -4.80 36.96
C CYS A 180 4.25 -5.30 37.10
N ALA A 181 4.73 -6.17 36.20
CA ALA A 181 6.08 -6.71 36.25
C ALA A 181 7.10 -5.84 35.48
N ASN A 182 6.66 -5.14 34.44
CA ASN A 182 7.54 -4.36 33.55
C ASN A 182 7.12 -2.89 33.37
N GLY A 183 5.93 -2.50 33.79
CA GLY A 183 5.42 -1.14 33.77
C GLY A 183 5.91 -0.27 34.93
N THR A 184 5.73 1.03 34.79
CA THR A 184 6.01 1.99 35.88
C THR A 184 4.89 1.90 36.91
N THR A 185 5.26 1.85 38.19
CA THR A 185 4.30 1.74 39.29
C THR A 185 4.51 2.84 40.33
N SER A 186 3.42 3.19 41.01
CA SER A 186 3.40 4.14 42.11
C SER A 186 2.86 3.51 43.39
N ILE A 187 3.34 4.00 44.53
CA ILE A 187 2.87 3.58 45.85
C ILE A 187 1.92 4.64 46.37
N GLN A 188 0.71 4.22 46.77
CA GLN A 188 -0.32 5.11 47.31
C GLN A 188 -0.76 4.62 48.70
N PRO A 189 -0.98 5.53 49.66
CA PRO A 189 -1.64 5.16 50.91
C PRO A 189 -3.07 4.68 50.64
N CYS A 190 -3.49 3.68 51.41
CA CYS A 190 -4.83 3.09 51.33
C CYS A 190 -5.28 2.67 52.75
N ASP A 191 -6.40 1.98 52.87
CA ASP A 191 -6.90 1.38 54.11
C ASP A 191 -7.21 -0.09 53.80
N ASP A 192 -6.49 -1.03 54.41
CA ASP A 192 -6.68 -2.46 54.16
C ASP A 192 -7.82 -3.07 54.98
N GLY A 193 -8.49 -2.25 55.80
CA GLY A 193 -9.59 -2.63 56.67
C GLY A 193 -9.19 -3.44 57.89
N ASN A 194 -7.88 -3.66 58.12
CA ASN A 194 -7.37 -4.37 59.29
C ASN A 194 -6.87 -3.35 60.33
N SER A 195 -7.50 -3.33 61.50
CA SER A 195 -7.09 -2.45 62.60
C SER A 195 -5.74 -2.81 63.22
N CYS A 196 -5.20 -3.99 62.93
CA CYS A 196 -3.88 -4.45 63.39
C CYS A 196 -2.75 -4.18 62.40
N THR A 197 -2.95 -3.31 61.41
CA THR A 197 -1.93 -2.86 60.48
C THR A 197 -1.79 -1.34 60.54
N ILE A 198 -0.59 -0.85 60.24
CA ILE A 198 -0.29 0.58 60.11
C ILE A 198 0.45 0.87 58.80
N ASN A 199 0.34 2.13 58.35
CA ASN A 199 0.96 2.62 57.12
C ASN A 199 0.56 1.77 55.90
N ASP A 200 -0.72 1.51 55.75
CA ASP A 200 -1.25 0.71 54.66
C ASP A 200 -0.98 1.40 53.32
N VAL A 201 -0.39 0.63 52.41
CA VAL A 201 -0.05 1.07 51.06
C VAL A 201 -0.44 0.02 50.03
N GLN A 202 -0.73 0.49 48.83
CA GLN A 202 -0.94 -0.34 47.65
C GLN A 202 0.00 0.12 46.53
N VAL A 203 0.31 -0.80 45.62
CA VAL A 203 1.12 -0.50 44.43
C VAL A 203 0.20 -0.50 43.23
N MET A 204 0.23 0.58 42.45
CA MET A 204 -0.62 0.82 41.29
C MET A 204 0.22 0.85 40.02
N LEU A 205 -0.29 0.27 38.95
CA LEU A 205 0.24 0.47 37.61
C LEU A 205 -0.12 1.88 37.14
N ASP A 206 0.87 2.68 36.78
CA ASP A 206 0.67 4.12 36.56
C ASP A 206 -0.16 4.42 35.31
N CYS A 207 -0.17 3.50 34.33
CA CYS A 207 -0.78 3.75 33.03
C CYS A 207 -2.31 3.59 33.05
N ASP A 208 -2.86 2.66 33.83
CA ASP A 208 -4.30 2.36 33.91
C ASP A 208 -4.89 2.40 35.33
N GLY A 209 -4.04 2.50 36.36
CA GLY A 209 -4.47 2.41 37.74
C GLY A 209 -4.90 1.00 38.16
N SER A 210 -4.38 -0.06 37.53
CA SER A 210 -4.54 -1.43 38.02
C SER A 210 -3.76 -1.64 39.32
N ILE A 211 -4.33 -2.39 40.27
CA ILE A 211 -3.65 -2.73 41.53
C ILE A 211 -2.66 -3.87 41.27
N CYS A 212 -1.36 -3.58 41.44
CA CYS A 212 -0.28 -4.56 41.34
C CYS A 212 -0.08 -5.32 42.63
N GLU A 213 -0.02 -4.60 43.74
CA GLU A 213 0.01 -5.19 45.08
C GLU A 213 -1.17 -4.65 45.88
N PRO A 214 -2.01 -5.53 46.46
CA PRO A 214 -3.19 -5.12 47.20
C PRO A 214 -2.79 -4.31 48.43
N CYS A 215 -3.71 -3.46 48.87
CA CYS A 215 -3.54 -2.67 50.08
C CYS A 215 -3.19 -3.58 51.27
N LYS A 216 -2.04 -3.31 51.89
CA LYS A 216 -1.56 -3.98 53.10
C LYS A 216 -0.70 -3.03 53.92
N GLY A 217 -0.85 -3.09 55.24
CA GLY A 217 0.06 -2.39 56.15
C GLY A 217 1.13 -3.26 56.81
N THR A 218 1.91 -2.61 57.66
CA THR A 218 2.85 -3.28 58.57
C THR A 218 2.08 -3.79 59.79
N PRO A 219 2.15 -5.10 60.13
CA PRO A 219 1.46 -5.64 61.29
C PRO A 219 1.93 -4.99 62.59
N LEU A 220 0.98 -4.68 63.46
CA LEU A 220 1.23 -4.28 64.84
C LEU A 220 1.38 -5.52 65.74
N ASP A 221 2.25 -5.39 66.73
CA ASP A 221 2.42 -6.35 67.81
C ASP A 221 2.47 -5.63 69.16
N CYS A 222 2.67 -6.39 70.24
CA CYS A 222 2.78 -5.86 71.60
C CYS A 222 3.94 -4.87 71.84
N SER A 223 4.89 -4.76 70.90
CA SER A 223 6.03 -3.84 70.99
C SER A 223 5.83 -2.55 70.19
N THR A 224 4.97 -2.58 69.17
CA THR A 224 4.76 -1.50 68.21
C THR A 224 3.35 -0.92 68.24
N GLY A 225 2.37 -1.69 68.69
CA GLY A 225 0.96 -1.32 68.74
C GLY A 225 0.53 -0.68 70.07
N PRO A 226 -0.61 0.03 70.05
CA PRO A 226 -1.23 0.54 71.27
C PRO A 226 -1.73 -0.63 72.12
N THR A 227 -1.52 -0.52 73.43
CA THR A 227 -1.91 -1.55 74.39
C THR A 227 -2.71 -0.94 75.53
N THR A 228 -3.64 -1.73 76.07
CA THR A 228 -4.46 -1.37 77.21
C THR A 228 -4.14 -2.31 78.37
N THR A 229 -3.88 -1.75 79.54
CA THR A 229 -3.76 -2.52 80.78
C THR A 229 -5.11 -2.57 81.48
N GLN A 230 -5.60 -3.78 81.73
CA GLN A 230 -6.92 -4.04 82.31
C GLN A 230 -6.84 -5.04 83.47
N ALA A 231 -7.84 -5.01 84.35
CA ALA A 231 -7.94 -5.95 85.45
C ALA A 231 -8.27 -7.35 84.93
N CYS A 232 -7.69 -8.37 85.57
CA CYS A 232 -7.88 -9.78 85.25
C CYS A 232 -7.90 -10.62 86.55
N ASP A 233 -7.95 -11.95 86.45
CA ASP A 233 -7.82 -12.89 87.57
C ASP A 233 -6.74 -13.91 87.19
N ASP A 234 -5.61 -13.91 87.90
CA ASP A 234 -4.48 -14.81 87.61
C ASP A 234 -4.66 -16.22 88.21
N GLY A 235 -5.79 -16.45 88.90
CA GLY A 235 -6.15 -17.70 89.54
C GLY A 235 -5.34 -18.02 90.79
N ASN A 236 -4.43 -17.14 91.23
CA ASN A 236 -3.68 -17.31 92.47
C ASN A 236 -4.34 -16.51 93.60
N PRO A 237 -4.87 -17.17 94.65
CA PRO A 237 -5.58 -16.47 95.73
C PRO A 237 -4.66 -15.62 96.62
N ASN A 238 -3.34 -15.68 96.44
CA ASN A 238 -2.38 -14.90 97.23
C ASN A 238 -1.89 -13.62 96.52
N THR A 239 -2.34 -13.38 95.30
CA THR A 239 -2.07 -12.16 94.53
C THR A 239 -3.26 -11.20 94.64
N ILE A 240 -2.97 -9.91 94.60
CA ILE A 240 -3.95 -8.82 94.58
C ILE A 240 -3.64 -7.85 93.43
N ASN A 241 -4.68 -7.17 92.96
CA ASN A 241 -4.62 -6.24 91.83
C ASN A 241 -4.04 -6.88 90.57
N ASP A 242 -4.59 -8.02 90.18
CA ASP A 242 -4.13 -8.73 88.98
C ASP A 242 -4.46 -7.90 87.74
N MET A 243 -3.42 -7.62 86.95
CA MET A 243 -3.53 -6.83 85.73
C MET A 243 -2.88 -7.59 84.58
N GLU A 244 -3.46 -7.44 83.40
CA GLU A 244 -2.88 -7.89 82.13
C GLU A 244 -2.77 -6.71 81.17
N THR A 245 -1.87 -6.81 80.21
CA THR A 245 -1.77 -5.85 79.12
C THR A 245 -2.14 -6.56 77.82
N VAL A 246 -3.14 -6.02 77.11
CA VAL A 246 -3.63 -6.56 75.84
C VAL A 246 -3.32 -5.61 74.69
N LEU A 247 -3.09 -6.16 73.51
CA LEU A 247 -2.97 -5.43 72.25
C LEU A 247 -4.36 -4.94 71.84
N ASP A 248 -4.52 -3.64 71.64
CA ASP A 248 -5.85 -3.03 71.45
C ASP A 248 -6.56 -3.52 70.18
N CYS A 249 -5.80 -3.92 69.17
CA CYS A 249 -6.33 -4.19 67.85
C CYS A 249 -6.95 -5.61 67.70
N ASP A 250 -6.45 -6.61 68.43
CA ASP A 250 -6.93 -8.01 68.38
C ASP A 250 -7.17 -8.65 69.76
N GLY A 251 -6.83 -7.96 70.86
CA GLY A 251 -6.95 -8.47 72.22
C GLY A 251 -5.87 -9.48 72.62
N SER A 252 -4.80 -9.64 71.84
CA SER A 252 -3.69 -10.53 72.18
C SER A 252 -3.02 -10.11 73.49
N ILE A 253 -2.70 -11.07 74.36
CA ILE A 253 -2.06 -10.79 75.66
C ILE A 253 -0.58 -10.48 75.45
N CYS A 254 -0.19 -9.25 75.75
CA CYS A 254 1.19 -8.75 75.71
C CYS A 254 1.95 -9.00 77.00
N ILE A 255 1.28 -8.79 78.13
CA ILE A 255 1.79 -9.12 79.46
C ILE A 255 0.73 -9.99 80.13
N PRO A 256 1.04 -11.26 80.46
CA PRO A 256 0.10 -12.16 81.11
C PRO A 256 -0.42 -11.60 82.42
N CYS A 257 -1.66 -11.98 82.73
CA CYS A 257 -2.29 -11.65 84.00
C CYS A 257 -1.42 -12.09 85.18
N GLN A 258 -0.98 -11.12 85.97
CA GLN A 258 -0.25 -11.36 87.21
C GLN A 258 -0.59 -10.25 88.21
N GLY A 259 -0.82 -10.64 89.47
CA GLY A 259 -0.95 -9.70 90.57
C GLY A 259 0.32 -9.50 91.38
N THR A 260 0.21 -8.62 92.36
CA THR A 260 1.24 -8.43 93.39
C THR A 260 0.94 -9.30 94.60
N LEU A 261 1.94 -9.93 95.22
CA LEU A 261 1.73 -10.73 96.43
C LEU A 261 1.10 -9.87 97.52
N GLY A 262 -0.08 -10.28 97.99
CA GLY A 262 -0.75 -9.63 99.11
C GLY A 262 -0.02 -9.91 100.43
N ASP A 263 0.06 -8.90 101.29
CA ASP A 263 0.56 -9.06 102.66
C ASP A 263 -0.59 -9.24 103.67
N CYS A 264 -0.30 -9.38 104.96
CA CYS A 264 -1.33 -9.53 105.99
C CYS A 264 -2.27 -8.31 106.14
N THR A 265 -1.98 -7.19 105.48
CA THR A 265 -2.81 -5.98 105.51
C THR A 265 -3.67 -5.80 104.27
N THR A 266 -3.31 -6.43 103.16
CA THR A 266 -3.90 -6.21 101.84
C THR A 266 -4.41 -7.49 101.16
N GLY A 267 -3.86 -8.65 101.52
CA GLY A 267 -4.30 -9.96 101.04
C GLY A 267 -5.50 -10.53 101.83
N PRO A 268 -6.15 -11.58 101.31
CA PRO A 268 -7.24 -12.26 102.00
C PRO A 268 -6.73 -12.90 103.30
N THR A 269 -7.27 -12.47 104.43
CA THR A 269 -6.98 -13.06 105.75
C THR A 269 -8.15 -13.95 106.18
N THR A 270 -7.82 -15.03 106.88
CA THR A 270 -8.83 -15.86 107.56
C THR A 270 -8.63 -15.70 109.05
N THR A 271 -9.71 -15.46 109.78
CA THR A 271 -9.69 -15.46 111.23
C THR A 271 -9.67 -16.91 111.69
N GLN A 272 -8.51 -17.38 112.15
CA GLN A 272 -8.40 -18.66 112.83
C GLN A 272 -8.46 -18.43 114.33
N ALA A 273 -9.33 -19.16 115.03
CA ALA A 273 -9.35 -19.14 116.48
C ALA A 273 -7.99 -19.63 117.00
N CYS A 274 -7.37 -18.84 117.87
CA CYS A 274 -6.08 -19.13 118.48
C CYS A 274 -6.36 -19.71 119.87
N ASP A 275 -6.12 -21.01 120.05
CA ASP A 275 -6.16 -21.65 121.37
C ASP A 275 -4.81 -21.44 122.06
N ASP A 276 -4.76 -20.50 123.00
CA ASP A 276 -3.58 -20.22 123.84
C ASP A 276 -3.33 -21.34 124.88
N SER A 277 -4.17 -22.38 124.87
CA SER A 277 -4.16 -23.49 125.81
C SER A 277 -4.28 -23.05 127.28
N ASP A 278 -4.79 -21.83 127.54
CA ASP A 278 -5.11 -21.36 128.88
C ASP A 278 -6.57 -21.73 129.23
N PRO A 279 -6.80 -22.59 130.23
CA PRO A 279 -8.15 -23.00 130.62
C PRO A 279 -9.00 -21.86 131.23
N CYS A 280 -8.47 -20.65 131.40
CA CYS A 280 -9.17 -19.49 131.95
C CYS A 280 -9.64 -18.46 130.91
N THR A 281 -9.36 -18.66 129.62
CA THR A 281 -9.83 -17.81 128.51
C THR A 281 -10.76 -18.62 127.58
N ILE A 282 -11.82 -17.99 127.07
CA ILE A 282 -12.75 -18.61 126.11
C ILE A 282 -12.46 -17.97 124.76
N ASN A 283 -12.13 -18.78 123.75
CA ASN A 283 -12.01 -18.36 122.35
C ASN A 283 -13.33 -17.79 121.79
#